data_AF-A0A6C0H2J4-F1
#
_entry.id   AF-A0A6C0H2J4-F1
#
_cell.length_a   1.000
_cell.length_b   1.000
_cell.length_c   1.000
_cell.angle_alpha   90.00
_cell.angle_beta   90.00
_cell.angle_gamma   90.00
#
_symmetry.space_group_name_H-M   'P 1'
#
loop_
_entity.id
_entity.type
_entity.pdbx_description
1 polymer ?
#
loop_
_entity_poly.entity_id
_entity_poly.type
_entity_poly.pdbx_seq_one_letter_code
_entity_poly.pdbx_strand_id
1 'polypeptide(L)'
;MNLLNFSEDLILKIWKMIKNDKSMCSLVLVCKEFRDIGFKFGWLHSIHFKHNDNLNEFIKFYSRPNIFLTRFKITGIIDPYLTFLYYNKILPKELEFERCSINSIDNIPVSPTERLVIRDLQRRRTGGPTITVDWSSLPDLKVLDIYAPDIDFKGMELCKNLEIIRIDLDRIRLLPLFFSNFPNLQVIATTCVAMEPFHFLSKKLRICIVPKKHVFISDSLLVPKSHLEINYSMNIQSLDI
;
A
#
# COMPACT_ATOMS: atom_id res chain seq x y z
N MET A 1 -3.83 -36.84 -11.45
CA MET A 1 -2.59 -36.57 -10.71
C MET A 1 -2.99 -36.42 -9.24
N ASN A 2 -2.58 -37.34 -8.37
CA ASN A 2 -3.04 -37.37 -6.98
C ASN A 2 -2.22 -36.36 -6.16
N LEU A 3 -2.88 -35.36 -5.57
CA LEU A 3 -2.23 -34.33 -4.73
C LEU A 3 -1.71 -34.89 -3.39
N LEU A 4 -2.04 -36.15 -3.06
CA LEU A 4 -1.69 -36.87 -1.83
C LEU A 4 -0.18 -36.94 -1.51
N ASN A 5 0.71 -36.62 -2.46
CA ASN A 5 2.17 -36.68 -2.26
C ASN A 5 2.85 -35.31 -2.13
N PHE A 6 2.10 -34.20 -2.14
CA PHE A 6 2.71 -32.89 -1.95
C PHE A 6 2.84 -32.55 -0.46
N SER A 7 3.99 -32.00 -0.08
CA SER A 7 4.18 -31.44 1.26
C SER A 7 3.23 -30.27 1.49
N GLU A 8 2.83 -30.07 2.75
CA GLU A 8 1.98 -28.94 3.17
C GLU A 8 2.55 -27.60 2.67
N ASP A 9 3.88 -27.44 2.70
CA ASP A 9 4.58 -26.26 2.22
C ASP A 9 4.35 -25.97 0.73
N LEU A 10 4.34 -27.01 -0.11
CA LEU A 10 4.10 -26.84 -1.54
C LEU A 10 2.64 -26.47 -1.79
N ILE A 11 1.71 -27.09 -1.07
CA ILE A 11 0.28 -26.78 -1.16
C ILE A 11 0.03 -25.34 -0.71
N LEU A 12 0.65 -24.89 0.38
CA LEU A 12 0.62 -23.49 0.84
C LEU A 12 1.24 -22.52 -0.17
N LYS A 13 2.29 -22.94 -0.88
CA LYS A 13 2.89 -22.15 -1.95
C LYS A 13 1.94 -21.98 -3.12
N ILE A 14 1.25 -23.05 -3.53
CA ILE A 14 0.20 -22.99 -4.56
C ILE A 14 -0.97 -22.15 -4.07
N TRP A 15 -1.36 -22.30 -2.81
CA TRP A 15 -2.44 -21.53 -2.17
C TRP A 15 -2.18 -20.02 -2.25
N LYS A 16 -0.95 -19.60 -1.96
CA LYS A 16 -0.47 -18.21 -2.10
C LYS A 16 -0.52 -17.67 -3.53
N MET A 17 -0.51 -18.54 -4.55
CA MET A 17 -0.55 -18.14 -5.96
C MET A 17 -1.97 -17.92 -6.49
N ILE A 18 -3.00 -18.33 -5.75
CA ILE A 18 -4.40 -18.14 -6.15
C ILE A 18 -4.79 -16.68 -5.91
N LYS A 19 -5.13 -15.96 -6.99
CA LYS A 19 -5.31 -14.50 -6.98
C LYS A 19 -6.68 -13.99 -6.55
N ASN A 20 -7.69 -14.87 -6.44
CA ASN A 20 -9.06 -14.44 -6.15
C ASN A 20 -9.84 -15.48 -5.34
N ASP A 21 -10.83 -14.98 -4.58
CA ASP A 21 -11.62 -15.80 -3.67
C ASP A 21 -12.45 -16.86 -4.40
N LYS A 22 -12.95 -16.56 -5.61
CA LYS A 22 -13.72 -17.51 -6.42
C LYS A 22 -12.90 -18.77 -6.72
N SER A 23 -11.63 -18.60 -7.08
CA SER A 23 -10.72 -19.70 -7.40
C SER A 23 -10.34 -20.47 -6.13
N MET A 24 -10.13 -19.77 -5.01
CA MET A 24 -9.90 -20.43 -3.70
C MET A 24 -11.10 -21.27 -3.28
N CYS A 25 -12.31 -20.69 -3.30
CA CYS A 25 -13.55 -21.41 -2.98
C CYS A 25 -13.74 -22.63 -3.88
N SER A 26 -13.50 -22.48 -5.19
CA SER A 26 -13.61 -23.61 -6.14
C SER A 26 -12.64 -24.73 -5.77
N LEU A 27 -11.38 -24.40 -5.44
CA LEU A 27 -10.37 -25.39 -5.03
C LEU A 27 -10.73 -26.09 -3.71
N VAL A 28 -11.24 -25.38 -2.71
CA VAL A 28 -11.71 -25.96 -1.44
C VAL A 28 -12.86 -26.93 -1.64
N LEU A 29 -13.79 -26.58 -2.54
CA LEU A 29 -14.95 -27.42 -2.82
C LEU A 29 -14.54 -28.73 -3.50
N VAL A 30 -13.54 -28.70 -4.39
CA VAL A 30 -13.16 -29.87 -5.20
C VAL A 30 -11.96 -30.67 -4.67
N CYS A 31 -11.09 -30.08 -3.83
CA CYS A 31 -9.87 -30.73 -3.33
C CYS A 31 -9.83 -30.74 -1.80
N LYS A 32 -9.71 -31.95 -1.23
CA LYS A 32 -9.68 -32.18 0.22
C LYS A 32 -8.46 -31.51 0.87
N GLU A 33 -7.29 -31.62 0.25
CA GLU A 33 -6.04 -31.05 0.80
C GLU A 33 -6.12 -29.53 0.90
N PHE A 34 -6.64 -28.85 -0.13
CA PHE A 34 -6.89 -27.41 -0.08
C PHE A 34 -8.00 -27.02 0.90
N ARG A 35 -8.99 -27.90 1.10
CA ARG A 35 -10.01 -27.71 2.13
C ARG A 35 -9.42 -27.77 3.53
N ASP A 36 -8.56 -28.74 3.81
CA ASP A 36 -7.89 -28.89 5.09
C ASP A 36 -6.98 -27.68 5.38
N ILE A 37 -6.23 -27.20 4.37
CA ILE A 37 -5.48 -25.94 4.42
C ILE A 37 -6.41 -24.74 4.68
N GLY A 38 -7.54 -24.66 3.96
CA GLY A 38 -8.51 -23.58 4.12
C GLY A 38 -9.13 -23.53 5.52
N PHE A 39 -9.39 -24.67 6.14
CA PHE A 39 -9.85 -24.74 7.53
C PHE A 39 -8.77 -24.35 8.53
N LYS A 40 -7.52 -24.75 8.27
CA LYS A 40 -6.38 -24.48 9.16
C LYS A 40 -5.88 -23.03 9.10
N PHE A 41 -5.83 -22.44 7.90
CA PHE A 41 -5.20 -21.13 7.65
C PHE A 41 -6.17 -20.06 7.13
N GLY A 42 -7.38 -20.45 6.73
CA GLY A 42 -8.36 -19.58 6.09
C GLY A 42 -8.35 -19.65 4.57
N TRP A 43 -9.45 -19.21 3.96
CA TRP A 43 -9.68 -19.28 2.50
C TRP A 43 -10.05 -17.96 1.83
N LEU A 44 -10.03 -16.87 2.60
CA LEU A 44 -10.43 -15.55 2.13
C LEU A 44 -9.17 -14.76 1.79
N HIS A 45 -8.88 -14.64 0.50
CA HIS A 45 -7.70 -13.96 -0.01
C HIS A 45 -7.86 -12.45 0.04
N SER A 46 -9.06 -11.95 -0.30
CA SER A 46 -9.38 -10.54 -0.33
C SER A 46 -10.72 -10.23 0.32
N ILE A 47 -10.81 -9.06 0.95
CA ILE A 47 -12.10 -8.46 1.31
C ILE A 47 -12.24 -7.15 0.55
N HIS A 48 -13.39 -6.96 -0.08
CA HIS A 48 -13.83 -5.68 -0.59
C HIS A 48 -15.04 -5.21 0.21
N PHE A 49 -14.88 -4.15 0.98
CA PHE A 49 -15.95 -3.54 1.78
C PHE A 49 -16.33 -2.17 1.21
N LYS A 50 -17.62 -1.96 0.96
CA LYS A 50 -18.19 -0.77 0.30
C LYS A 50 -19.17 -0.03 1.22
N HIS A 51 -19.47 1.22 0.89
CA HIS A 51 -20.41 2.06 1.64
C HIS A 51 -21.77 1.41 1.97
N ASN A 52 -22.32 0.63 1.05
CA ASN A 52 -23.63 0.00 1.21
C ASN A 52 -23.57 -1.43 1.79
N ASP A 53 -22.37 -1.91 2.13
CA ASP A 53 -22.20 -3.25 2.67
C ASP A 53 -22.59 -3.28 4.15
N ASN A 54 -23.09 -4.42 4.60
CA ASN A 54 -23.51 -4.60 5.98
C ASN A 54 -22.28 -4.71 6.89
N LEU A 55 -22.03 -3.67 7.70
CA LEU A 55 -20.90 -3.62 8.65
C LEU A 55 -20.89 -4.81 9.62
N ASN A 56 -22.05 -5.27 10.09
CA ASN A 56 -22.13 -6.40 11.02
C ASN A 56 -21.73 -7.72 10.34
N GLU A 57 -22.09 -7.91 9.07
CA GLU A 57 -21.65 -9.08 8.31
C GLU A 57 -20.14 -9.01 8.08
N PHE A 58 -19.63 -7.84 7.69
CA PHE A 58 -18.20 -7.62 7.53
C PHE A 58 -17.43 -7.94 8.82
N ILE A 59 -17.86 -7.41 9.98
CA ILE A 59 -17.22 -7.71 11.26
C ILE A 59 -17.25 -9.22 11.55
N LYS A 60 -18.39 -9.90 11.34
CA LYS A 60 -18.50 -11.35 11.52
C LYS A 60 -17.58 -12.15 10.60
N PHE A 61 -17.35 -11.68 9.37
CA PHE A 61 -16.42 -12.32 8.44
C PHE A 61 -14.96 -12.07 8.83
N TYR A 62 -14.64 -10.82 9.19
CA TYR A 62 -13.29 -10.39 9.53
C TYR A 62 -12.84 -10.87 10.92
N SER A 63 -13.75 -11.12 11.85
CA SER A 63 -13.46 -11.65 13.19
C SER A 63 -13.22 -13.16 13.24
N ARG A 64 -13.19 -13.86 12.09
CA ARG A 64 -12.91 -15.30 12.08
C ARG A 64 -11.45 -15.53 12.47
N PRO A 65 -11.15 -16.57 13.25
CA PRO A 65 -9.80 -16.80 13.78
C PRO A 65 -8.78 -17.21 12.70
N ASN A 66 -9.23 -17.86 11.62
CA ASN A 66 -8.37 -18.35 10.55
C ASN A 66 -8.71 -17.60 9.25
N ILE A 67 -8.03 -16.49 8.99
CA ILE A 67 -8.20 -15.72 7.75
C ILE A 67 -6.85 -15.59 7.06
N PHE A 68 -6.79 -16.12 5.83
CA PHE A 68 -5.66 -15.98 4.92
C PHE A 68 -5.75 -14.65 4.15
N LEU A 69 -5.92 -13.54 4.87
CA LEU A 69 -6.18 -12.24 4.23
C LEU A 69 -4.87 -11.65 3.70
N THR A 70 -4.82 -11.46 2.39
CA THR A 70 -3.67 -10.81 1.74
C THR A 70 -3.98 -9.39 1.31
N ARG A 71 -5.25 -9.10 1.01
CA ARG A 71 -5.69 -7.79 0.51
C ARG A 71 -6.98 -7.33 1.15
N PHE A 72 -7.00 -6.09 1.64
CA PHE A 72 -8.22 -5.43 2.07
C PHE A 72 -8.43 -4.14 1.30
N LYS A 73 -9.58 -4.05 0.64
CA LYS A 73 -10.02 -2.90 -0.12
C LYS A 73 -11.28 -2.31 0.51
N ILE A 74 -11.24 -1.02 0.85
CA ILE A 74 -12.39 -0.27 1.31
C ILE A 74 -12.78 0.77 0.25
N THR A 75 -14.07 0.92 -0.03
CA THR A 75 -14.53 1.85 -1.06
C THR A 75 -15.73 2.69 -0.64
N GLY A 76 -15.62 4.01 -0.83
CA GLY A 76 -16.75 4.93 -0.66
C GLY A 76 -17.13 5.21 0.79
N ILE A 77 -16.27 4.88 1.76
CA ILE A 77 -16.58 5.05 3.19
C ILE A 77 -15.95 6.34 3.70
N ILE A 78 -16.76 7.19 4.32
CA ILE A 78 -16.30 8.39 5.01
C ILE A 78 -15.71 7.94 6.35
N ASP A 79 -14.45 8.31 6.59
CA ASP A 79 -13.67 7.98 7.78
C ASP A 79 -13.85 6.51 8.18
N PRO A 80 -13.31 5.56 7.37
CA PRO A 80 -13.49 4.16 7.66
C PRO A 80 -12.94 3.91 9.05
N TYR A 81 -13.83 3.71 10.02
CA TYR A 81 -13.48 3.48 11.41
C TYR A 81 -12.54 2.27 11.49
N LEU A 82 -11.22 2.50 11.43
CA LEU A 82 -10.21 1.44 11.45
C LEU A 82 -10.18 0.75 12.82
N THR A 83 -11.05 1.14 13.74
CA THR A 83 -11.24 0.51 15.03
C THR A 83 -11.51 -0.98 14.97
N PHE A 84 -12.21 -1.46 13.95
CA PHE A 84 -12.38 -2.91 13.76
C PHE A 84 -11.06 -3.62 13.35
N LEU A 85 -10.10 -2.91 12.74
CA LEU A 85 -8.77 -3.44 12.45
C LEU A 85 -7.96 -3.60 13.74
N TYR A 86 -8.24 -2.85 14.80
CA TYR A 86 -7.55 -3.02 16.09
C TYR A 86 -7.93 -4.31 16.82
N TYR A 87 -9.13 -4.87 16.56
CA TYR A 87 -9.58 -6.09 17.23
C TYR A 87 -8.99 -7.37 16.63
N ASN A 88 -8.57 -7.35 15.36
CA ASN A 88 -7.95 -8.50 14.70
C ASN A 88 -6.48 -8.21 14.41
N LYS A 89 -5.62 -8.99 15.06
CA LYS A 89 -4.20 -8.70 15.33
C LYS A 89 -3.28 -8.47 14.13
N ILE A 90 -3.72 -8.66 12.89
CA ILE A 90 -2.83 -8.60 11.72
C ILE A 90 -3.56 -7.93 10.55
N LEU A 91 -3.13 -6.73 10.21
CA LEU A 91 -3.46 -6.11 8.92
C LEU A 91 -2.91 -6.95 7.75
N PRO A 92 -3.61 -6.99 6.61
CA PRO A 92 -3.15 -7.73 5.44
C PRO A 92 -1.94 -7.09 4.77
N LYS A 93 -1.31 -7.83 3.85
CA LYS A 93 -0.16 -7.35 3.06
C LYS A 93 -0.49 -6.16 2.16
N GLU A 94 -1.72 -6.06 1.69
CA GLU A 94 -2.18 -4.98 0.83
C GLU A 94 -3.40 -4.29 1.43
N LEU A 95 -3.30 -2.97 1.60
CA LEU A 95 -4.37 -2.13 2.10
C LEU A 95 -4.69 -1.05 1.06
N GLU A 96 -5.94 -0.98 0.64
CA GLU A 96 -6.40 -0.04 -0.38
C GLU A 96 -7.67 0.67 0.06
N PHE A 97 -7.62 2.00 0.04
CA PHE A 97 -8.77 2.84 0.28
C PHE A 97 -9.10 3.62 -0.97
N GLU A 98 -10.31 3.45 -1.49
CA GLU A 98 -10.75 4.08 -2.73
C GLU A 98 -12.00 4.92 -2.53
N ARG A 99 -11.95 6.20 -2.90
CA ARG A 99 -13.05 7.15 -2.66
C ARG A 99 -13.47 7.19 -1.18
N CYS A 100 -12.52 6.99 -0.27
CA CYS A 100 -12.72 7.15 1.16
C CYS A 100 -12.36 8.57 1.59
N SER A 101 -12.85 9.03 2.73
CA SER A 101 -12.40 10.29 3.34
C SER A 101 -11.64 9.94 4.60
N ILE A 102 -10.33 9.75 4.51
CA ILE A 102 -9.51 9.28 5.64
C ILE A 102 -8.95 10.48 6.38
N ASN A 103 -9.14 10.50 7.69
CA ASN A 103 -8.48 11.49 8.55
C ASN A 103 -7.15 10.96 9.07
N SER A 104 -7.14 9.70 9.51
CA SER A 104 -5.95 9.09 10.09
C SER A 104 -5.88 7.57 9.91
N ILE A 105 -4.64 7.06 9.92
CA ILE A 105 -4.27 5.64 9.94
C ILE A 105 -3.31 5.47 11.12
N ASP A 106 -3.84 5.64 12.34
CA ASP A 106 -3.06 5.69 13.57
C ASP A 106 -3.43 4.53 14.51
N ASN A 107 -2.62 4.29 15.54
CA ASN A 107 -2.84 3.27 16.58
C ASN A 107 -2.95 1.82 16.07
N ILE A 108 -2.36 1.53 14.91
CA ILE A 108 -2.40 0.20 14.32
C ILE A 108 -1.25 -0.62 14.91
N PRO A 109 -1.46 -1.90 15.28
CA PRO A 109 -0.35 -2.77 15.63
C PRO A 109 0.63 -2.90 14.47
N VAL A 110 1.90 -3.19 14.77
CA VAL A 110 2.91 -3.44 13.74
C VAL A 110 2.39 -4.46 12.72
N SER A 111 2.38 -4.03 11.47
CA SER A 111 1.67 -4.69 10.39
C SER A 111 2.63 -5.21 9.32
N PRO A 112 2.35 -6.38 8.71
CA PRO A 112 3.07 -6.89 7.54
C PRO A 112 2.62 -6.22 6.23
N THR A 113 2.00 -5.03 6.27
CA THR A 113 1.54 -4.33 5.08
C THR A 113 2.73 -3.95 4.22
N GLU A 114 2.78 -4.50 3.00
CA GLU A 114 3.80 -4.21 2.00
C GLU A 114 3.31 -3.17 0.98
N ARG A 115 1.98 -2.99 0.83
CA ARG A 115 1.38 -2.05 -0.12
C ARG A 115 0.24 -1.26 0.50
N LEU A 116 0.37 0.07 0.52
CA LEU A 116 -0.66 1.00 0.96
C LEU A 116 -1.09 1.90 -0.20
N VAL A 117 -2.39 1.94 -0.46
CA VAL A 117 -3.00 2.83 -1.45
C VAL A 117 -4.10 3.65 -0.82
N ILE A 118 -4.04 4.97 -0.99
CA ILE A 118 -5.07 5.91 -0.54
C ILE A 118 -5.49 6.76 -1.72
N ARG A 119 -6.75 6.62 -2.14
CA ARG A 119 -7.40 7.49 -3.12
C ARG A 119 -8.56 8.19 -2.44
N ASP A 120 -8.27 9.36 -1.90
CA ASP A 120 -9.20 10.10 -1.07
C ASP A 120 -10.26 10.82 -1.92
N LEU A 121 -11.52 10.74 -1.48
CA LEU A 121 -12.66 11.40 -2.12
C LEU A 121 -12.54 12.93 -2.07
N GLN A 122 -11.93 13.45 -1.01
CA GLN A 122 -11.77 14.88 -0.77
C GLN A 122 -10.57 15.47 -1.50
N ARG A 123 -9.83 14.72 -2.34
CA ARG A 123 -8.60 15.19 -3.01
C ARG A 123 -8.70 16.58 -3.66
N ARG A 124 -9.85 17.00 -4.19
CA ARG A 124 -10.02 18.33 -4.82
C ARG A 124 -10.70 19.36 -3.92
N ARG A 125 -10.93 19.03 -2.66
CA ARG A 125 -11.58 19.90 -1.70
C ARG A 125 -10.54 20.87 -1.14
N THR A 126 -10.69 22.15 -1.50
CA THR A 126 -9.90 23.23 -0.91
C THR A 126 -10.03 23.20 0.62
N GLY A 127 -8.90 23.16 1.32
CA GLY A 127 -8.88 23.03 2.78
C GLY A 127 -9.18 21.63 3.33
N GLY A 128 -9.18 20.58 2.49
CA GLY A 128 -9.35 19.19 2.94
C GLY A 128 -8.30 18.76 3.99
N PRO A 129 -8.58 17.73 4.80
CA PRO A 129 -7.73 17.35 5.94
C PRO A 129 -6.34 16.87 5.50
N THR A 130 -5.37 17.01 6.40
CA THR A 130 -4.08 16.34 6.29
C THR A 130 -4.22 14.95 6.87
N ILE A 131 -3.97 13.92 6.06
CA ILE A 131 -4.03 12.53 6.51
C ILE A 131 -2.84 12.26 7.42
N THR A 132 -3.07 11.77 8.64
CA THR A 132 -2.00 11.24 9.50
C THR A 132 -1.87 9.73 9.32
N VAL A 133 -0.63 9.24 9.37
CA VAL A 133 -0.34 7.81 9.32
C VAL A 133 0.74 7.51 10.34
N ASP A 134 0.52 6.51 11.18
CA ASP A 134 1.57 5.95 12.03
C ASP A 134 2.49 5.07 11.18
N TRP A 135 3.45 5.69 10.51
CA TRP A 135 4.42 5.00 9.65
C TRP A 135 5.28 3.97 10.41
N SER A 136 5.43 4.11 11.74
CA SER A 136 6.18 3.15 12.55
C SER A 136 5.48 1.79 12.63
N SER A 137 4.17 1.76 12.42
CA SER A 137 3.38 0.52 12.34
C SER A 137 3.53 -0.21 10.99
N LEU A 138 4.18 0.39 9.99
CA LEU A 138 4.31 -0.13 8.62
C LEU A 138 5.79 -0.32 8.20
N PRO A 139 6.61 -1.09 8.95
CA PRO A 139 8.04 -1.23 8.66
C PRO A 139 8.32 -2.00 7.35
N ASP A 140 7.41 -2.87 6.93
CA ASP A 140 7.54 -3.72 5.73
C ASP A 140 7.03 -3.06 4.45
N LEU A 141 6.60 -1.79 4.52
CA LEU A 141 6.00 -1.08 3.40
C LEU A 141 6.99 -0.93 2.24
N LYS A 142 6.60 -1.44 1.07
CA LYS A 142 7.35 -1.38 -0.20
C LYS A 142 6.71 -0.44 -1.21
N VAL A 143 5.39 -0.38 -1.23
CA VAL A 143 4.62 0.40 -2.21
C VAL A 143 3.69 1.36 -1.50
N LEU A 144 3.82 2.65 -1.83
CA LEU A 144 2.97 3.73 -1.36
C LEU A 144 2.38 4.48 -2.56
N ASP A 145 1.06 4.50 -2.69
CA ASP A 145 0.34 5.26 -3.73
C ASP A 145 -0.75 6.13 -3.10
N ILE A 146 -0.53 7.44 -3.09
CA ILE A 146 -1.37 8.43 -2.41
C ILE A 146 -1.92 9.42 -3.44
N TYR A 147 -3.24 9.57 -3.42
CA TYR A 147 -3.99 10.60 -4.13
C TYR A 147 -4.94 11.25 -3.10
N ALA A 148 -4.48 12.31 -2.43
CA ALA A 148 -5.15 12.90 -1.27
C ALA A 148 -5.02 14.43 -1.22
N PRO A 149 -5.84 15.16 -0.42
CA PRO A 149 -5.64 16.61 -0.26
C PRO A 149 -4.24 16.93 0.25
N ASP A 150 -3.82 16.22 1.29
CA ASP A 150 -2.55 16.38 1.98
C ASP A 150 -2.25 15.15 2.85
N ILE A 151 -0.98 14.93 3.23
CA ILE A 151 -0.57 13.80 4.09
C ILE A 151 0.64 14.19 4.95
N ASP A 152 0.67 13.78 6.21
CA ASP A 152 1.83 13.96 7.09
C ASP A 152 2.90 12.88 6.83
N PHE A 153 4.14 13.33 6.63
CA PHE A 153 5.30 12.47 6.38
C PHE A 153 6.11 12.14 7.63
N LYS A 154 5.76 12.70 8.79
CA LYS A 154 6.51 12.52 10.03
C LYS A 154 6.62 11.03 10.40
N GLY A 155 7.83 10.50 10.47
CA GLY A 155 8.09 9.09 10.81
C GLY A 155 8.17 8.16 9.59
N MET A 156 7.86 8.65 8.38
CA MET A 156 7.94 7.85 7.15
C MET A 156 9.39 7.43 6.83
N GLU A 157 10.40 8.13 7.37
CA GLU A 157 11.80 7.73 7.27
C GLU A 157 12.08 6.35 7.88
N LEU A 158 11.18 5.81 8.71
CA LEU A 158 11.28 4.47 9.30
C LEU A 158 10.93 3.35 8.30
N CYS A 159 10.19 3.65 7.23
CA CYS A 159 9.80 2.69 6.19
C CYS A 159 10.95 2.40 5.21
N LYS A 160 12.05 1.80 5.71
CA LYS A 160 13.29 1.56 4.93
C LYS A 160 13.13 0.61 3.73
N ASN A 161 12.03 -0.14 3.69
CA ASN A 161 11.73 -1.09 2.63
C ASN A 161 11.03 -0.46 1.42
N LEU A 162 10.74 0.85 1.43
CA LEU A 162 10.06 1.52 0.32
C LEU A 162 10.83 1.38 -1.00
N GLU A 163 10.12 0.89 -2.01
CA GLU A 163 10.58 0.67 -3.38
C GLU A 163 9.87 1.61 -4.36
N ILE A 164 8.56 1.83 -4.16
CA ILE A 164 7.72 2.64 -5.04
C ILE A 164 6.97 3.67 -4.21
N ILE A 165 7.14 4.93 -4.57
CA ILE A 165 6.46 6.08 -3.96
C ILE A 165 5.76 6.87 -5.06
N ARG A 166 4.44 6.96 -4.98
CA ARG A 166 3.59 7.81 -5.80
C ARG A 166 2.74 8.68 -4.90
N ILE A 167 2.93 10.00 -4.97
CA ILE A 167 2.24 10.94 -4.07
C ILE A 167 1.72 12.12 -4.87
N ASP A 168 0.40 12.21 -5.02
CA ASP A 168 -0.25 13.30 -5.71
C ASP A 168 -1.19 14.02 -4.74
N LEU A 169 -0.69 15.15 -4.24
CA LEU A 169 -1.35 16.02 -3.28
C LEU A 169 -1.94 17.26 -3.97
N ASP A 170 -3.06 17.74 -3.43
CA ASP A 170 -3.65 19.03 -3.85
C ASP A 170 -2.86 20.20 -3.31
N ARG A 171 -2.42 20.08 -2.06
CA ARG A 171 -1.63 21.10 -1.40
C ARG A 171 -0.19 21.03 -1.89
N ILE A 172 0.37 22.20 -2.16
CA ILE A 172 1.81 22.33 -2.38
C ILE A 172 2.50 22.01 -1.04
N ARG A 173 3.28 20.93 -1.04
CA ARG A 173 4.04 20.47 0.12
C ARG A 173 5.52 20.36 -0.24
N LEU A 174 6.39 20.63 0.72
CA LEU A 174 7.83 20.41 0.56
C LEU A 174 8.13 18.91 0.64
N LEU A 175 8.96 18.42 -0.27
CA LEU A 175 9.47 17.05 -0.19
C LEU A 175 10.57 16.99 0.89
N PRO A 176 10.43 16.17 1.94
CA PRO A 176 11.47 16.01 2.95
C PRO A 176 12.74 15.35 2.38
N LEU A 177 13.90 15.79 2.84
CA LEU A 177 15.20 15.28 2.40
C LEU A 177 15.36 13.76 2.57
N PHE A 178 14.76 13.19 3.62
CA PHE A 178 14.92 11.76 3.90
C PHE A 178 14.41 10.84 2.77
N PHE A 179 13.57 11.34 1.86
CA PHE A 179 13.12 10.57 0.69
C PHE A 179 14.29 10.13 -0.19
N SER A 180 15.39 10.88 -0.20
CA SER A 180 16.60 10.49 -0.94
C SER A 180 17.39 9.35 -0.29
N ASN A 181 17.09 9.06 0.98
CA ASN A 181 17.82 8.09 1.80
C ASN A 181 17.17 6.70 1.84
N PHE A 182 16.07 6.47 1.12
CA PHE A 182 15.46 5.14 1.03
C PHE A 182 16.36 4.21 0.19
N PRO A 183 16.94 3.15 0.78
CA PRO A 183 17.98 2.35 0.12
C PRO A 183 17.44 1.51 -1.03
N ASN A 184 16.15 1.14 -0.98
CA ASN A 184 15.50 0.26 -1.96
C ASN A 184 14.67 1.00 -3.00
N LEU A 185 14.66 2.34 -2.97
CA LEU A 185 13.80 3.16 -3.82
C LEU A 185 14.10 2.94 -5.31
N GLN A 186 13.11 2.46 -6.04
CA GLN A 186 13.15 2.25 -7.49
C GLN A 186 12.42 3.36 -8.23
N VAL A 187 11.31 3.83 -7.66
CA VAL A 187 10.42 4.81 -8.29
C VAL A 187 9.98 5.85 -7.26
N ILE A 188 10.18 7.12 -7.61
CA ILE A 188 9.55 8.25 -6.92
C ILE A 188 8.87 9.14 -7.94
N ALA A 189 7.57 9.37 -7.75
CA ALA A 189 6.77 10.30 -8.52
C ALA A 189 5.89 11.10 -7.57
N THR A 190 6.08 12.41 -7.47
CA THR A 190 5.36 13.23 -6.48
C THR A 190 5.00 14.62 -6.99
N THR A 191 3.91 15.22 -6.52
CA THR A 191 3.62 16.64 -6.72
C THR A 191 4.30 17.53 -5.67
N CYS A 192 4.91 16.94 -4.64
CA CYS A 192 5.70 17.68 -3.64
C CYS A 192 6.91 18.37 -4.28
N VAL A 193 7.24 19.57 -3.81
CA VAL A 193 8.33 20.38 -4.35
C VAL A 193 9.59 20.20 -3.52
N ALA A 194 10.69 19.84 -4.17
CA ALA A 194 12.01 19.86 -3.56
C ALA A 194 12.64 21.26 -3.70
N MET A 195 12.86 21.89 -2.55
CA MET A 195 13.53 23.20 -2.46
C MET A 195 15.05 23.10 -2.34
N GLU A 196 15.55 21.94 -1.91
CA GLU A 196 16.97 21.66 -1.70
C GLU A 196 17.47 20.66 -2.75
N PRO A 197 18.79 20.58 -3.02
CA PRO A 197 19.35 19.56 -3.90
C PRO A 197 19.27 18.18 -3.23
N PHE A 198 18.72 17.19 -3.94
CA PHE A 198 18.63 15.82 -3.45
C PHE A 198 19.80 14.97 -3.99
N HIS A 199 20.35 14.13 -3.11
CA HIS A 199 21.22 13.03 -3.49
C HIS A 199 20.54 11.70 -3.18
N PHE A 200 20.03 11.03 -4.21
CA PHE A 200 19.38 9.73 -4.07
C PHE A 200 20.39 8.60 -3.93
N LEU A 201 20.39 7.96 -2.75
CA LEU A 201 21.34 6.89 -2.39
C LEU A 201 20.97 5.54 -3.00
N SER A 202 19.71 5.33 -3.40
CA SER A 202 19.33 4.04 -3.97
C SER A 202 19.97 3.81 -5.33
N LYS A 203 20.77 2.75 -5.43
CA LYS A 203 21.32 2.26 -6.71
C LYS A 203 20.26 1.67 -7.64
N LYS A 204 19.05 1.41 -7.13
CA LYS A 204 17.94 0.82 -7.88
C LYS A 204 17.01 1.87 -8.52
N LEU A 205 17.22 3.15 -8.23
CA LEU A 205 16.37 4.23 -8.72
C LEU A 205 16.36 4.26 -10.25
N ARG A 206 15.19 4.10 -10.85
CA ARG A 206 14.98 4.11 -12.31
C ARG A 206 14.06 5.25 -12.76
N ILE A 207 13.15 5.70 -11.90
CA ILE A 207 12.19 6.76 -12.20
C ILE A 207 12.23 7.80 -11.08
N CYS A 208 12.48 9.07 -11.44
CA CYS A 208 12.47 10.20 -10.53
C CYS A 208 11.69 11.35 -11.16
N ILE A 209 10.45 11.53 -10.73
CA ILE A 209 9.54 12.57 -11.22
C ILE A 209 9.17 13.42 -10.02
N VAL A 210 9.96 14.44 -9.77
CA VAL A 210 9.83 15.31 -8.61
C VAL A 210 9.95 16.76 -9.10
N PRO A 211 8.94 17.61 -8.85
CA PRO A 211 9.07 19.05 -9.04
C PRO A 211 10.26 19.58 -8.23
N LYS A 212 11.21 20.22 -8.92
CA LYS A 212 12.48 20.61 -8.30
C LYS A 212 12.96 21.98 -8.78
N LYS A 213 13.65 22.69 -7.90
CA LYS A 213 14.34 23.95 -8.22
C LYS A 213 15.82 23.78 -8.53
N HIS A 214 16.39 22.66 -8.13
CA HIS A 214 17.81 22.35 -8.28
C HIS A 214 17.98 21.00 -8.96
N VAL A 215 19.11 20.84 -9.64
CA VAL A 215 19.52 19.55 -10.21
C VAL A 215 19.75 18.57 -9.07
N PHE A 216 19.28 17.34 -9.28
CA PHE A 216 19.53 16.24 -8.36
C PHE A 216 20.71 15.39 -8.81
N ILE A 217 21.26 14.63 -7.87
CA ILE A 217 22.26 13.59 -8.15
C ILE A 217 21.75 12.24 -7.62
N SER A 218 22.27 11.15 -8.17
CA SER A 218 21.89 9.79 -7.76
C SER A 218 23.06 8.83 -7.90
N ASP A 219 23.12 7.86 -6.98
CA ASP A 219 24.04 6.72 -7.06
C ASP A 219 23.59 5.67 -8.10
N SER A 220 22.35 5.76 -8.61
CA SER A 220 21.88 4.85 -9.63
C SER A 220 22.34 5.27 -11.02
N LEU A 221 22.82 4.29 -11.78
CA LEU A 221 23.08 4.41 -13.21
C LEU A 221 21.82 4.15 -14.05
N LEU A 222 20.70 3.75 -13.43
CA LEU A 222 19.46 3.37 -14.11
C LEU A 222 18.50 4.55 -14.33
N VAL A 223 18.61 5.59 -13.51
CA VAL A 223 17.76 6.78 -13.64
C VAL A 223 18.25 7.64 -14.80
N PRO A 224 17.38 7.99 -15.77
CA PRO A 224 17.75 8.90 -16.84
C PRO A 224 18.22 10.26 -16.30
N LYS A 225 19.29 10.84 -16.87
CA LYS A 225 19.76 12.19 -16.49
C LYS A 225 18.66 13.24 -16.57
N SER A 226 17.80 13.12 -17.59
CA SER A 226 16.65 14.01 -17.76
C SER A 226 15.77 14.03 -16.50
N HIS A 227 15.50 12.88 -15.87
CA HIS A 227 14.73 12.78 -14.61
C HIS A 227 15.40 13.52 -13.43
N LEU A 228 16.72 13.66 -13.44
CA LEU A 228 17.46 14.33 -12.37
C LEU A 228 17.59 15.84 -12.60
N GLU A 229 17.75 16.27 -13.86
CA GLU A 229 18.08 17.64 -14.25
C GLU A 229 16.85 18.48 -14.62
N ILE A 230 15.82 17.87 -15.22
CA ILE A 230 14.65 18.58 -15.73
C ILE A 230 13.54 18.61 -14.68
N ASN A 231 12.88 19.76 -14.57
CA ASN A 231 11.67 19.90 -13.77
C ASN A 231 10.48 19.28 -14.51
N TYR A 232 9.95 18.16 -13.99
CA TYR A 232 8.78 17.50 -14.56
C TYR A 232 7.50 17.94 -13.87
N SER A 233 6.51 18.35 -14.66
CA SER A 233 5.10 18.38 -14.28
C SER A 233 4.37 17.33 -15.12
N MET A 234 3.99 16.20 -14.53
CA MET A 234 3.17 15.21 -15.20
C MET A 234 2.05 14.71 -14.30
N ASN A 235 1.00 14.20 -14.92
CA ASN A 235 -0.06 13.52 -14.20
C ASN A 235 0.47 12.16 -13.67
N ILE A 236 0.88 12.13 -12.40
CA ILE A 236 1.47 10.95 -11.75
C ILE A 236 0.52 9.75 -11.79
N GLN A 237 -0.79 9.98 -11.85
CA GLN A 237 -1.79 8.90 -11.92
C GLN A 237 -1.78 8.15 -13.26
N SER A 238 -1.19 8.73 -14.32
CA SER A 238 -1.06 8.08 -15.63
C SER A 238 0.19 7.19 -15.77
N LEU A 239 1.04 7.14 -14.75
CA LEU A 239 2.21 6.27 -14.75
C LEU A 239 1.78 4.82 -14.54
N ASP A 240 1.95 3.98 -15.56
CA ASP A 240 1.90 2.52 -15.40
C ASP A 240 3.22 2.07 -14.76
N ILE A 241 3.16 1.66 -13.48
CA ILE A 241 4.32 1.23 -12.67
C ILE A 241 4.03 -0.15 -12.09
#